data_AF-A0A6N7AUF2-F1
#
_entry.id   AF-A0A6N7AUF2-F1
#
_cell.length_a   1.000
_cell.length_b   1.000
_cell.length_c   1.000
_cell.angle_alpha   90.00
_cell.angle_beta   90.00
_cell.angle_gamma   90.00
#
_symmetry.space_group_name_H-M   'P 1'
#
loop_
_entity.id
_entity.type
_entity.pdbx_description
1 polymer ?
#
loop_
_entity_poly.entity_id
_entity_poly.type
_entity_poly.pdbx_seq_one_letter_code
_entity_poly.pdbx_strand_id
1 'polypeptide(L)'
;MKPKVICHVNTCTHFLPGDLCGAANIDILHEEESKMSNTAEQTECKTFYHRQGITDYLGSMDNVNWGGIANTILTAGSKEVYPSVTCIVDSCNFWSLGNLCHADAIEVTGQSAKECQDTNCHTFVHK
;
A
#
# COMPACT_ATOMS: atom_id res chain seq x y z
N MET A 1 -16.16 7.17 1.90
CA MET A 1 -15.79 6.50 0.63
C MET A 1 -14.50 5.73 0.85
N LYS A 2 -14.23 4.63 0.14
CA LYS A 2 -12.93 3.96 0.18
C LYS A 2 -12.14 4.39 -1.06
N PRO A 3 -10.93 4.95 -0.93
CA PRO A 3 -10.16 5.37 -2.08
C PRO A 3 -9.77 4.18 -2.95
N LYS A 4 -9.68 4.41 -4.27
CA LYS A 4 -8.99 3.48 -5.17
C LYS A 4 -7.48 3.59 -4.91
N VAL A 5 -6.75 2.48 -4.89
CA VAL A 5 -5.28 2.52 -4.73
C VAL A 5 -4.62 2.08 -6.02
N ILE A 6 -3.67 2.88 -6.52
CA ILE A 6 -2.95 2.70 -7.78
C ILE A 6 -1.45 2.56 -7.45
N CYS A 7 -0.83 1.45 -7.85
CA CYS A 7 0.58 1.18 -7.63
C CYS A 7 1.36 1.31 -8.94
N HIS A 8 2.21 2.33 -9.04
CA HIS A 8 3.13 2.48 -10.17
C HIS A 8 4.49 1.79 -9.94
N VAL A 9 4.73 1.31 -8.72
CA VAL A 9 6.01 0.73 -8.29
C VAL A 9 5.95 -0.79 -8.43
N ASN A 10 6.41 -1.29 -9.58
CA ASN A 10 6.39 -2.73 -9.90
C ASN A 10 7.51 -3.55 -9.24
N THR A 11 8.44 -2.88 -8.55
CA THR A 11 9.51 -3.51 -7.76
C THR A 11 9.02 -3.95 -6.38
N CYS A 12 7.86 -3.47 -5.92
CA CYS A 12 7.30 -3.86 -4.64
C CYS A 12 6.61 -5.23 -4.72
N THR A 13 6.75 -6.04 -3.67
CA THR A 13 6.18 -7.40 -3.57
C THR A 13 4.64 -7.42 -3.62
N HIS A 14 4.01 -6.27 -3.42
CA HIS A 14 2.56 -6.08 -3.44
C HIS A 14 2.02 -5.61 -4.79
N PHE A 15 2.86 -5.36 -5.78
CA PHE A 15 2.40 -4.97 -7.11
C PHE A 15 1.68 -6.12 -7.80
N LEU A 16 0.51 -5.82 -8.38
CA LEU A 16 -0.26 -6.73 -9.22
C LEU A 16 -0.42 -6.11 -10.62
N PRO A 17 -0.49 -6.94 -11.69
CA PRO A 17 -0.73 -6.44 -13.04
C PRO A 17 -1.95 -5.51 -13.13
N GLY A 18 -1.83 -4.42 -13.90
CA GLY A 18 -2.88 -3.41 -14.03
C GLY A 18 -2.81 -2.28 -13.00
N ASP A 19 -1.61 -1.99 -12.49
CA ASP A 19 -1.31 -0.94 -11.50
C ASP A 19 -2.12 -1.09 -10.20
N LEU A 20 -2.37 -2.34 -9.80
CA LEU A 20 -3.12 -2.68 -8.59
C LEU A 20 -2.16 -2.95 -7.44
N CYS A 21 -2.56 -2.53 -6.23
CA CYS A 21 -1.85 -2.86 -5.00
C CYS A 21 -2.53 -4.02 -4.28
N GLY A 22 -1.86 -5.18 -4.19
CA GLY A 22 -2.30 -6.37 -3.46
C GLY A 22 -2.19 -6.26 -1.93
N ALA A 23 -1.92 -5.07 -1.39
CA ALA A 23 -1.77 -4.84 0.03
C ALA A 23 -3.13 -4.78 0.75
N ALA A 24 -3.16 -5.22 2.01
CA ALA A 24 -4.39 -5.13 2.81
C ALA A 24 -4.64 -3.71 3.35
N ASN A 25 -3.56 -2.97 3.60
CA ASN A 25 -3.59 -1.60 4.10
C ASN A 25 -2.46 -0.76 3.48
N ILE A 26 -2.75 0.53 3.29
CA ILE A 26 -1.80 1.58 2.92
C ILE A 26 -1.77 2.64 4.04
N ASP A 27 -0.61 2.89 4.59
CA ASP A 27 -0.36 3.98 5.54
C ASP A 27 0.38 5.12 4.84
N ILE A 28 -0.19 6.32 4.88
CA ILE A 28 0.42 7.57 4.40
C ILE A 28 1.11 8.23 5.59
N LEU A 29 2.43 8.20 5.56
CA LEU A 29 3.32 8.65 6.64
C LEU A 29 4.26 9.75 6.14
N HIS A 30 4.97 10.39 7.07
CA HIS A 30 6.20 11.11 6.75
C HIS A 30 7.38 10.12 6.75
N GLU A 31 8.38 10.35 5.90
CA GLU A 31 9.60 9.50 5.79
C GLU A 31 10.40 9.39 7.10
N GLU A 32 10.39 10.45 7.90
CA GLU A 32 10.89 10.48 9.28
C GLU A 32 9.75 10.38 10.31
N GLU A 33 9.94 9.55 11.33
CA GLU A 33 8.97 9.39 12.42
C GLU A 33 8.71 10.71 13.16
N SER A 34 7.46 10.89 13.61
CA SER A 34 7.00 12.07 14.38
C SER A 34 7.04 13.42 13.66
N LYS A 35 7.38 13.45 12.35
CA LYS A 35 7.31 14.65 11.52
C LYS A 35 6.04 14.65 10.65
N MET A 36 5.74 15.83 10.10
CA MET A 36 4.65 16.04 9.15
C MET A 36 5.22 16.49 7.80
N SER A 37 4.61 16.01 6.72
CA SER A 37 5.06 16.31 5.35
C SER A 37 4.55 17.67 4.89
N ASN A 38 5.41 18.40 4.19
CA ASN A 38 5.04 19.62 3.47
C ASN A 38 4.95 19.38 1.96
N THR A 39 5.53 18.28 1.50
CA THR A 39 5.63 17.90 0.09
C THR A 39 5.39 16.39 -0.05
N ALA A 40 5.01 15.93 -1.25
CA ALA A 40 4.76 14.51 -1.48
C ALA A 40 6.05 13.68 -1.39
N GLU A 41 7.20 14.26 -1.70
CA GLU A 41 8.52 13.64 -1.62
C GLU A 41 8.92 13.29 -0.19
N GLN A 42 8.37 14.00 0.81
CA GLN A 42 8.56 13.71 2.23
C GLN A 42 7.57 12.66 2.76
N THR A 43 6.67 12.16 1.92
CA THR A 43 5.70 11.14 2.33
C THR A 43 6.21 9.74 2.04
N GLU A 44 5.74 8.78 2.83
CA GLU A 44 5.97 7.36 2.60
C GLU A 44 4.63 6.62 2.50
N CYS A 45 4.46 5.83 1.44
CA CYS A 45 3.26 5.02 1.20
C CYS A 45 3.51 3.57 1.62
N LYS A 46 3.52 3.34 2.94
CA LYS A 46 3.83 2.02 3.49
C LYS A 46 2.67 1.06 3.30
N THR A 47 2.95 -0.09 2.69
CA THR A 47 1.97 -1.17 2.53
C THR A 47 2.20 -2.29 3.53
N PHE A 48 1.17 -2.69 4.28
CA PHE A 48 1.27 -3.79 5.26
C PHE A 48 0.48 -5.03 4.83
N TYR A 49 1.02 -6.21 5.14
CA TYR A 49 0.23 -7.45 5.20
C TYR A 49 -0.61 -7.43 6.49
N HIS A 50 -1.94 -7.42 6.36
CA HIS A 50 -2.80 -7.75 7.50
C HIS A 50 -2.77 -9.27 7.73
N ARG A 51 -1.86 -9.71 8.60
CA ARG A 51 -1.86 -11.08 9.14
C ARG A 51 -2.97 -11.23 10.20
N GLN A 52 -4.22 -11.27 9.78
CA GLN A 52 -5.24 -11.90 10.63
C GLN A 52 -5.87 -13.08 9.92
N GLY A 53 -5.40 -14.26 10.35
CA GLY A 53 -6.03 -15.55 10.07
C GLY A 53 -5.27 -16.42 9.08
N ILE A 54 -4.10 -16.94 9.46
CA ILE A 54 -3.81 -18.39 9.43
C ILE A 54 -2.48 -18.65 10.13
N THR A 55 -2.42 -19.75 10.87
CA THR A 55 -1.38 -20.16 11.80
C THR A 55 -0.15 -20.80 11.15
N ASP A 56 0.01 -20.72 9.82
CA ASP A 56 0.76 -21.76 9.09
C ASP A 56 1.93 -21.26 8.25
N TYR A 57 2.72 -20.31 8.74
CA TYR A 57 4.10 -20.18 8.25
C TYR A 57 5.08 -20.05 9.41
N LEU A 58 5.01 -21.07 10.28
CA LEU A 58 6.16 -21.52 11.02
C LEU A 58 7.16 -22.07 9.99
N GLY A 59 8.28 -21.37 9.87
CA GLY A 59 9.59 -21.97 9.64
C GLY A 59 9.73 -22.90 8.44
N SER A 60 10.58 -22.45 7.53
CA SER A 60 11.43 -23.30 6.72
C SER A 60 10.86 -23.84 5.41
N MET A 61 11.72 -23.64 4.41
CA MET A 61 12.08 -24.56 3.34
C MET A 61 11.28 -24.43 2.05
N ASP A 62 11.99 -23.87 1.08
CA ASP A 62 12.42 -24.58 -0.13
C ASP A 62 11.37 -25.51 -0.75
N ASN A 63 11.06 -25.21 -2.01
CA ASN A 63 10.31 -26.04 -2.96
C ASN A 63 8.78 -26.04 -2.79
N VAL A 64 8.12 -25.04 -3.38
CA VAL A 64 6.67 -25.10 -3.60
C VAL A 64 6.30 -24.94 -5.06
N ASN A 65 5.62 -25.98 -5.54
CA ASN A 65 4.98 -26.15 -6.83
C ASN A 65 3.99 -25.01 -7.11
N TRP A 66 4.28 -24.25 -8.16
CA TRP A 66 3.54 -23.10 -8.67
C TRP A 66 2.07 -23.38 -9.05
N GLY A 67 1.61 -24.63 -9.03
CA GLY A 67 0.23 -24.99 -9.37
C GLY A 67 -0.84 -24.55 -8.37
N GLY A 68 -0.50 -24.40 -7.07
CA GLY A 68 -1.47 -23.99 -6.04
C GLY A 68 -1.72 -22.48 -5.95
N ILE A 69 -0.73 -21.69 -6.36
CA ILE A 69 -0.75 -20.22 -6.35
C ILE A 69 -1.63 -19.69 -7.50
N ALA A 70 -1.76 -20.46 -8.59
CA ALA A 70 -2.64 -20.13 -9.70
C ALA A 70 -4.10 -19.98 -9.26
N ASN A 71 -4.62 -20.84 -8.37
CA ASN A 71 -6.01 -20.70 -7.90
C ASN A 71 -6.24 -19.46 -7.02
N THR A 72 -5.24 -19.03 -6.26
CA THR A 72 -5.32 -17.81 -5.46
C THR A 72 -5.21 -16.57 -6.34
N ILE A 73 -4.42 -16.59 -7.41
CA ILE A 73 -4.39 -15.52 -8.41
C ILE A 73 -5.68 -15.51 -9.24
N LEU A 74 -6.26 -16.67 -9.56
CA LEU A 74 -7.54 -16.77 -10.29
C LEU A 74 -8.74 -16.33 -9.44
N THR A 75 -8.68 -16.50 -8.11
CA THR A 75 -9.72 -15.98 -7.19
C THR A 75 -9.44 -14.54 -6.72
N ALA A 76 -8.18 -14.10 -6.67
CA ALA A 76 -7.81 -12.69 -6.46
C ALA A 76 -8.05 -11.83 -7.70
N GLY A 77 -8.03 -12.41 -8.91
CA GLY A 77 -8.37 -11.74 -10.16
C GLY A 77 -9.86 -11.42 -10.33
N SER A 78 -10.73 -11.84 -9.39
CA SER A 78 -12.18 -11.58 -9.43
C SER A 78 -12.71 -10.87 -8.18
N LYS A 79 -11.84 -10.52 -7.22
CA LYS A 79 -12.22 -9.75 -6.04
C LYS A 79 -11.45 -8.44 -6.07
N GLU A 80 -12.15 -7.35 -6.39
CA GLU A 80 -11.59 -6.00 -6.35
C GLU A 80 -10.83 -5.80 -5.03
N VAL A 81 -9.52 -5.60 -5.14
CA VAL A 81 -8.64 -5.38 -3.98
C VAL A 81 -8.82 -3.92 -3.59
N TYR A 82 -9.49 -3.69 -2.45
CA TYR A 82 -9.66 -2.37 -1.86
C TYR A 82 -8.89 -2.31 -0.54
N PRO A 83 -7.63 -1.85 -0.54
CA PRO A 83 -6.89 -1.64 0.68
C PRO A 83 -7.65 -0.67 1.60
N SER A 84 -7.57 -0.89 2.91
CA SER A 84 -7.84 0.21 3.84
C SER A 84 -6.73 1.26 3.73
N VAL A 85 -7.05 2.53 3.97
CA VAL A 85 -6.06 3.61 3.91
C VAL A 85 -6.08 4.39 5.22
N THR A 86 -4.90 4.53 5.83
CA THR A 86 -4.68 5.37 7.01
C THR A 86 -3.84 6.57 6.59
N CYS A 87 -4.29 7.78 6.92
CA CYS A 87 -3.53 9.01 6.70
C CYS A 87 -3.05 9.54 8.05
N ILE A 88 -1.77 9.38 8.36
CA ILE A 88 -1.20 9.90 9.62
C ILE A 88 -0.72 11.35 9.43
N VAL A 89 -0.34 11.71 8.21
CA VAL A 89 0.11 13.06 7.87
C VAL A 89 -1.07 14.04 7.94
N ASP A 90 -1.19 14.75 9.06
CA ASP A 90 -2.32 15.66 9.32
C ASP A 90 -2.27 16.97 8.53
N SER A 91 -1.09 17.33 8.01
CA SER A 91 -0.88 18.43 7.07
C SER A 91 -1.42 18.14 5.68
N CYS A 92 -1.84 16.91 5.38
CA CYS A 92 -2.48 16.55 4.13
C CYS A 92 -3.92 17.09 4.06
N ASN A 93 -4.29 17.75 2.97
CA ASN A 93 -5.62 18.27 2.70
C ASN A 93 -6.69 17.15 2.73
N PHE A 94 -6.31 15.93 2.37
CA PHE A 94 -7.18 14.76 2.41
C PHE A 94 -7.29 14.10 3.78
N TRP A 95 -6.55 14.57 4.78
CA TRP A 95 -6.65 14.05 6.14
C TRP A 95 -7.99 14.39 6.77
N SER A 96 -8.54 13.47 7.54
CA SER A 96 -9.76 13.64 8.32
C SER A 96 -9.62 12.98 9.70
N LEU A 97 -10.48 13.42 10.63
CA LEU A 97 -10.47 12.95 12.02
C LEU A 97 -10.42 11.41 12.10
N GLY A 98 -9.53 10.90 12.96
CA GLY A 98 -9.31 9.46 13.11
C GLY A 98 -8.34 8.85 12.09
N ASN A 99 -7.44 9.66 11.51
CA ASN A 99 -6.45 9.25 10.51
C ASN A 99 -7.09 8.64 9.24
N LEU A 100 -8.27 9.14 8.88
CA LEU A 100 -8.95 8.73 7.67
C LEU A 100 -8.45 9.56 6.49
N CYS A 101 -8.31 8.92 5.34
CA CYS A 101 -8.05 9.62 4.07
C CYS A 101 -9.35 9.71 3.27
N HIS A 102 -9.73 10.92 2.84
CA HIS A 102 -10.94 11.14 2.02
C HIS A 102 -10.63 11.43 0.55
N ALA A 103 -9.39 11.20 0.10
CA ALA A 103 -9.05 11.25 -1.31
C ALA A 103 -9.87 10.23 -2.13
N ASP A 104 -10.11 10.51 -3.40
CA ASP A 104 -10.77 9.57 -4.30
C ASP A 104 -9.84 8.43 -4.74
N ALA A 105 -8.55 8.72 -4.85
CA ALA A 105 -7.51 7.76 -5.21
C ALA A 105 -6.19 8.00 -4.46
N ILE A 106 -5.50 6.91 -4.09
CA ILE A 106 -4.14 6.90 -3.56
C ILE A 106 -3.17 6.41 -4.63
N GLU A 107 -2.28 7.28 -5.08
CA GLU A 107 -1.24 6.97 -6.06
C GLU A 107 0.09 6.73 -5.35
N VAL A 108 0.53 5.47 -5.38
CA VAL A 108 1.81 5.03 -4.85
C VAL A 108 2.85 5.11 -5.96
N THR A 109 3.85 5.96 -5.76
CA THR A 109 4.94 6.23 -6.71
C THR A 109 6.30 5.96 -6.07
N GLY A 110 7.37 6.01 -6.87
CA GLY A 110 8.71 5.63 -6.43
C GLY A 110 9.49 5.03 -7.60
N GLN A 111 9.77 5.84 -8.62
CA GLN A 111 10.29 5.38 -9.92
C GLN A 111 11.66 4.67 -9.84
N SER A 112 12.33 4.72 -8.69
CA SER A 112 13.57 4.00 -8.39
C SER A 112 13.54 3.28 -7.04
N ALA A 113 12.34 3.05 -6.50
CA ALA A 113 12.15 2.36 -5.24
C ALA A 113 12.71 0.94 -5.34
N LYS A 114 13.72 0.64 -4.52
CA LYS A 114 14.30 -0.71 -4.42
C LYS A 114 13.58 -1.51 -3.36
N GLU A 115 13.05 -0.82 -2.37
CA GLU A 115 12.22 -1.38 -1.31
C GLU A 115 10.84 -0.70 -1.30
N CYS A 116 9.81 -1.35 -0.74
CA CYS A 116 8.46 -0.75 -0.66
C CYS A 116 8.43 0.50 0.25
N GLN A 117 9.44 0.67 1.09
CA GLN A 117 9.68 1.84 1.94
C GLN A 117 10.18 3.05 1.15
N ASP A 118 10.72 2.85 -0.05
CA ASP A 118 11.21 3.93 -0.92
C ASP A 118 10.07 4.54 -1.77
N THR A 119 8.81 4.36 -1.35
CA THR A 119 7.64 4.79 -2.11
C THR A 119 7.04 6.06 -1.52
N ASN A 120 6.59 6.97 -2.39
CA ASN A 120 5.94 8.21 -2.01
C ASN A 120 4.44 8.17 -2.33
N CYS A 121 3.67 8.91 -1.55
CA CYS A 121 2.25 9.11 -1.79
C CYS A 121 2.03 10.34 -2.66
N HIS A 122 1.95 10.16 -3.98
CA HIS A 122 1.75 11.28 -4.91
C HIS A 122 0.43 12.02 -4.68
N THR A 123 -0.59 11.32 -4.15
CA THR A 123 -1.86 11.90 -3.71
C THR A 123 -1.73 12.97 -2.63
N PHE A 124 -0.60 13.06 -1.93
CA PHE A 124 -0.42 14.07 -0.89
C PHE A 124 -0.54 15.49 -1.45
N VAL A 125 -1.39 16.28 -0.81
CA VAL A 125 -1.56 17.72 -1.07
C VAL A 125 -1.51 18.43 0.26
N HIS A 126 -0.63 19.41 0.41
CA HIS A 126 -0.54 20.20 1.65
C HIS A 126 -1.78 21.08 1.86
N LYS A 127 -2.16 21.31 3.13
CA LYS A 127 -3.27 22.21 3.55
C LYS A 127 -2.97 23.70 3.37
#